data_AF-A0AAW0DHI8-F1
#
_entry.id   AF-A0AAW0DHI8-F1
#
_cell.length_a   1.000
_cell.length_b   1.000
_cell.length_c   1.000
_cell.angle_alpha   90.00
_cell.angle_beta   90.00
_cell.angle_gamma   90.00
#
_symmetry.space_group_name_H-M   'P 1'
#
loop_
_entity.id
_entity.type
_entity.pdbx_description
1 polymer ?
#
loop_
_entity_poly.entity_id
_entity_poly.type
_entity_poly.pdbx_seq_one_letter_code
_entity_poly.pdbx_strand_id
1 'polypeptide(L)'
;MTYTPANFYNPTSNLLLFLLLGRLLPDYFPKIFGPSEKETLDIDASRAAFEKVVKEVNDSYGSAEGDANAKKEWSFDEVVYGFTKVANETMCRPIRALTKARGYATGQHVLASFGGAGGQHACEIAKLLGIHTILIHRYSSVLSTYGLALADR
;
A
#
# COMPACT_ATOMS: atom_id res chain seq x y z
N MET A 1 -13.34 -19.27 -3.34
CA MET A 1 -13.44 -17.89 -3.85
C MET A 1 -12.89 -17.91 -5.27
N THR A 2 -13.75 -17.89 -6.27
CA THR A 2 -13.37 -17.82 -7.68
C THR A 2 -12.96 -16.38 -8.00
N TYR A 3 -11.67 -16.17 -8.27
CA TYR A 3 -11.10 -14.88 -8.63
C TYR A 3 -11.45 -14.58 -10.08
N THR A 4 -12.33 -13.62 -10.34
CA THR A 4 -12.66 -13.19 -11.70
C THR A 4 -11.65 -12.13 -12.18
N PRO A 5 -11.26 -12.13 -13.49
CA PRO A 5 -10.26 -11.22 -14.05
C PRO A 5 -10.51 -9.73 -13.81
N ALA A 6 -11.78 -9.32 -13.62
CA ALA A 6 -12.19 -7.92 -13.46
C ALA A 6 -11.75 -7.29 -12.13
N ASN A 7 -11.43 -8.07 -11.09
CA ASN A 7 -11.09 -7.52 -9.76
C ASN A 7 -9.60 -7.17 -9.59
N PHE A 8 -8.72 -7.56 -10.52
CA PHE A 8 -7.28 -7.31 -10.38
C PHE A 8 -6.89 -5.85 -10.63
N TYR A 9 -7.60 -5.15 -11.51
CA TYR A 9 -7.32 -3.77 -11.90
C TYR A 9 -8.28 -2.76 -11.26
N ASN A 10 -8.71 -3.02 -10.02
CA ASN A 10 -9.43 -2.03 -9.23
C ASN A 10 -8.45 -0.96 -8.72
N PRO A 11 -8.65 0.34 -9.04
CA PRO A 11 -7.76 1.43 -8.63
C PRO A 11 -7.59 1.59 -7.10
N THR A 12 -8.50 1.03 -6.30
CA THR A 12 -8.37 1.00 -4.83
C THR A 12 -7.42 -0.10 -4.33
N SER A 13 -6.93 -0.97 -5.23
CA SER A 13 -5.98 -2.03 -4.90
C SER A 13 -4.56 -1.46 -4.75
N ASN A 14 -3.93 -1.73 -3.59
CA ASN A 14 -2.52 -1.40 -3.35
C ASN A 14 -1.57 -2.07 -4.37
N LEU A 15 -1.99 -3.15 -5.03
CA LEU A 15 -1.17 -3.86 -6.01
C LEU A 15 -0.81 -2.98 -7.21
N LEU A 16 -1.76 -2.18 -7.70
CA LEU A 16 -1.53 -1.26 -8.82
C LEU A 16 -0.58 -0.14 -8.41
N LEU A 17 -0.73 0.38 -7.19
CA LEU A 17 0.14 1.43 -6.65
C LEU A 17 1.60 0.97 -6.63
N PHE A 18 1.88 -0.23 -6.12
CA PHE A 18 3.26 -0.74 -6.08
C PHE A 18 3.84 -0.97 -7.46
N LEU A 19 3.02 -1.42 -8.41
CA LEU A 19 3.44 -1.60 -9.79
C LEU A 19 3.77 -0.26 -10.45
N LEU A 20 2.89 0.74 -10.33
CA LEU A 20 3.08 2.07 -10.92
C LEU A 20 4.25 2.84 -10.29
N LEU A 21 4.49 2.65 -8.99
CA LEU A 21 5.65 3.23 -8.30
C LEU A 21 6.96 2.46 -8.52
N GLY A 22 6.94 1.37 -9.31
CA GLY A 22 8.12 0.53 -9.56
C GLY A 22 8.61 -0.25 -8.34
N ARG A 23 7.79 -0.39 -7.29
CA ARG A 23 8.12 -1.18 -6.08
C ARG A 23 7.82 -2.67 -6.25
N LEU A 24 7.10 -3.03 -7.32
CA LEU A 24 6.77 -4.39 -7.70
C LEU A 24 7.29 -4.68 -9.11
N LEU A 25 8.09 -5.74 -9.24
CA LEU A 25 8.64 -6.18 -10.52
C LEU A 25 7.74 -7.29 -11.11
N PRO A 26 7.06 -7.08 -12.25
CA PRO A 26 6.16 -8.08 -12.84
C PRO A 26 6.81 -9.43 -13.10
N ASP A 27 8.07 -9.43 -13.55
CA ASP A 27 8.80 -10.65 -13.91
C ASP A 27 9.04 -11.60 -12.74
N TYR A 28 9.05 -11.05 -11.51
CA TYR A 28 9.26 -11.81 -10.27
C TYR A 28 7.95 -12.06 -9.52
N PHE A 29 6.82 -11.60 -10.06
CA PHE A 29 5.52 -11.76 -9.45
C PHE A 29 4.80 -12.98 -10.04
N PRO A 30 4.01 -13.74 -9.24
CA PRO A 30 3.27 -14.89 -9.76
C PRO A 30 2.40 -14.55 -10.96
N LYS A 31 2.49 -15.38 -12.01
CA LYS A 31 1.67 -15.28 -13.22
C LYS A 31 0.32 -15.94 -12.98
N ILE A 32 -0.57 -15.21 -12.32
CA ILE A 32 -1.91 -15.68 -11.91
C ILE A 32 -3.01 -14.71 -12.34
N PHE A 33 -2.68 -13.75 -13.21
CA PHE A 33 -3.61 -12.75 -13.70
C PHE A 33 -4.20 -13.17 -15.04
N GLY A 34 -5.14 -12.39 -15.55
CA GLY A 34 -5.71 -12.56 -16.88
C GLY A 34 -6.73 -13.69 -16.98
N PRO A 35 -7.37 -13.85 -18.16
CA PRO A 35 -8.41 -14.85 -18.36
C PRO A 35 -7.90 -16.29 -18.28
N SER A 36 -6.61 -16.53 -18.53
CA SER A 36 -6.01 -17.87 -18.48
C SER A 36 -5.30 -18.17 -17.15
N GLU A 37 -5.30 -17.22 -16.21
CA GLU A 37 -4.61 -17.29 -14.91
C GLU A 37 -3.11 -17.59 -15.06
N LYS A 38 -2.51 -17.13 -16.16
CA LYS A 38 -1.09 -17.36 -16.50
C LYS A 38 -0.40 -16.09 -17.00
N GLU A 39 -1.11 -14.96 -17.00
CA GLU A 39 -0.59 -13.68 -17.40
C GLU A 39 0.14 -12.98 -16.24
N THR A 40 1.09 -12.11 -16.59
CA THR A 40 1.77 -11.22 -15.64
C THR A 40 0.85 -10.06 -15.25
N LEU A 41 1.29 -9.27 -14.26
CA LEU A 41 0.72 -7.95 -14.02
C LEU A 41 0.85 -7.07 -15.27
N ASP A 42 -0.23 -6.38 -15.61
CA ASP A 42 -0.30 -5.45 -16.75
C ASP A 42 -0.13 -4.01 -16.26
N ILE A 43 1.00 -3.40 -16.62
CA ILE A 43 1.34 -2.02 -16.26
C ILE A 43 0.41 -1.03 -16.99
N ASP A 44 0.06 -1.30 -18.24
CA ASP A 44 -0.72 -0.38 -19.06
C ASP A 44 -2.18 -0.37 -18.60
N ALA A 45 -2.75 -1.54 -18.29
CA ALA A 45 -4.07 -1.63 -17.67
C ALA A 45 -4.10 -0.94 -16.30
N SER A 46 -3.03 -1.09 -15.50
CA SER A 46 -2.89 -0.41 -14.20
C SER A 46 -2.84 1.12 -14.36
N ARG A 47 -2.09 1.60 -15.35
CA ARG A 47 -1.99 3.02 -15.69
C ARG A 47 -3.34 3.58 -16.13
N ALA A 48 -4.00 2.93 -17.08
CA ALA A 48 -5.30 3.35 -17.59
C ALA A 48 -6.39 3.36 -16.49
N ALA A 49 -6.33 2.43 -15.54
CA ALA A 49 -7.22 2.43 -14.38
C ALA A 49 -6.97 3.66 -13.48
N PHE A 50 -5.70 4.02 -13.26
CA PHE A 50 -5.33 5.12 -12.38
C PHE A 50 -5.49 6.50 -13.04
N GLU A 51 -5.37 6.61 -14.36
CA GLU A 51 -5.68 7.83 -15.12
C GLU A 51 -7.14 8.27 -14.93
N LYS A 52 -8.07 7.31 -14.82
CA LYS A 52 -9.47 7.60 -14.48
C LYS A 52 -9.60 8.24 -13.08
N VAL A 53 -8.84 7.72 -12.10
CA VAL A 53 -8.80 8.28 -10.74
C VAL A 53 -8.21 9.68 -10.74
N VAL A 54 -7.13 9.92 -11.48
CA VAL A 54 -6.52 11.25 -11.59
C VAL A 54 -7.54 12.25 -12.13
N LYS A 55 -8.28 11.85 -13.17
CA LYS A 55 -9.36 12.67 -13.71
C LYS A 55 -10.44 12.95 -12.65
N GLU A 56 -10.93 11.92 -11.96
CA GLU A 56 -11.93 12.06 -10.90
C GLU A 56 -11.47 12.98 -9.75
N VAL A 57 -10.20 12.89 -9.34
CA VAL A 57 -9.59 13.76 -8.33
C VAL A 57 -9.55 15.21 -8.81
N ASN A 58 -9.08 15.45 -10.04
CA ASN A 58 -9.00 16.81 -10.59
C ASN A 58 -10.38 17.41 -10.82
N ASP A 59 -11.37 16.62 -11.27
CA ASP A 59 -12.76 17.05 -11.44
C ASP A 59 -13.41 17.41 -10.09
N SER A 60 -13.12 16.65 -9.03
CA SER A 60 -13.73 16.82 -7.70
C SER A 60 -13.09 17.93 -6.85
N TYR A 61 -11.77 18.13 -6.97
CA TYR A 61 -11.00 19.06 -6.13
C TYR A 61 -10.57 20.34 -6.85
N GLY A 62 -10.70 20.42 -8.18
CA GLY A 62 -10.28 21.58 -8.99
C GLY A 62 -11.17 22.83 -8.89
N SER A 63 -12.15 22.87 -7.99
CA SER A 63 -13.18 23.93 -7.94
C SER A 63 -13.53 24.46 -6.54
N ALA A 64 -12.81 24.07 -5.48
CA ALA A 64 -13.13 24.53 -4.12
C ALA A 64 -12.65 25.97 -3.88
N GLU A 65 -13.52 26.97 -4.09
CA GLU A 65 -13.26 28.39 -3.81
C GLU A 65 -12.76 28.60 -2.36
N GLY A 66 -11.56 29.17 -2.21
CA GLY A 66 -11.04 29.70 -0.94
C GLY A 66 -9.78 29.03 -0.38
N ASP A 67 -9.30 27.93 -0.96
CA ASP A 67 -8.01 27.31 -0.57
C ASP A 67 -6.90 27.76 -1.54
N ALA A 68 -5.70 28.07 -1.06
CA ALA A 68 -4.55 28.40 -1.92
C ALA A 68 -4.15 27.22 -2.85
N ASN A 69 -4.70 26.02 -2.59
CA ASN A 69 -4.60 24.83 -3.44
C ASN A 69 -5.77 24.65 -4.44
N ALA A 70 -6.74 25.58 -4.48
CA ALA A 70 -7.98 25.46 -5.27
C ALA A 70 -7.81 25.46 -6.80
N LYS A 71 -6.59 25.68 -7.30
CA LYS A 71 -6.22 25.54 -8.71
C LYS A 71 -5.07 24.56 -8.90
N LYS A 72 -4.93 23.58 -8.01
CA LYS A 72 -3.93 22.54 -8.19
C LYS A 72 -4.51 21.41 -9.03
N GLU A 73 -4.08 21.36 -10.28
CA GLU A 73 -4.18 20.13 -11.07
C GLU A 73 -3.14 19.15 -10.53
N TRP A 74 -3.60 18.00 -10.04
CA TRP A 74 -2.74 16.94 -9.53
C TRP A 74 -2.22 16.12 -10.69
N SER A 75 -0.89 15.97 -10.74
CA SER A 75 -0.24 15.08 -11.70
C SER A 75 -0.47 13.60 -11.36
N PHE A 76 -0.29 12.71 -12.34
CA PHE A 76 -0.42 11.27 -12.15
C PHE A 76 0.41 10.75 -10.96
N ASP A 77 1.69 11.11 -10.91
CA ASP A 77 2.61 10.65 -9.85
C ASP A 77 2.21 11.17 -8.47
N GLU A 78 1.70 12.41 -8.39
CA GLU A 78 1.23 12.96 -7.12
C GLU A 78 -0.02 12.24 -6.60
N VAL A 79 -0.95 11.86 -7.48
CA VAL A 79 -2.13 11.08 -7.09
C VAL A 79 -1.70 9.67 -6.67
N VAL A 80 -0.89 8.97 -7.48
CA VAL A 80 -0.42 7.61 -7.17
C VAL A 80 0.32 7.58 -5.83
N TYR A 81 1.27 8.50 -5.63
CA TYR A 81 2.00 8.58 -4.38
C TYR A 81 1.12 9.08 -3.22
N GLY A 82 0.17 9.96 -3.49
CA GLY A 82 -0.82 10.45 -2.52
C GLY A 82 -1.65 9.32 -1.91
N PHE A 83 -2.11 8.36 -2.72
CA PHE A 83 -2.79 7.16 -2.23
C PHE A 83 -1.91 6.35 -1.28
N THR A 84 -0.62 6.18 -1.61
CA THR A 84 0.34 5.50 -0.74
C THR A 84 0.48 6.21 0.61
N LYS A 85 0.56 7.55 0.61
CA LYS A 85 0.60 8.34 1.85
C LYS A 85 -0.66 8.16 2.70
N VAL A 86 -1.84 8.20 2.08
CA VAL A 86 -3.13 8.03 2.78
C VAL A 86 -3.22 6.62 3.39
N ALA A 87 -2.84 5.59 2.64
CA ALA A 87 -2.80 4.22 3.14
C ALA A 87 -1.83 4.08 4.34
N ASN A 88 -0.63 4.65 4.23
CA ASN A 88 0.37 4.63 5.30
C ASN A 88 -0.10 5.35 6.56
N GLU A 89 -0.69 6.54 6.45
CA GLU A 89 -1.22 7.24 7.62
C GLU A 89 -2.39 6.48 8.24
N THR A 90 -3.25 5.87 7.42
CA THR A 90 -4.38 5.04 7.90
C THR A 90 -3.87 3.85 8.73
N MET A 91 -2.80 3.18 8.29
CA MET A 91 -2.15 2.12 9.06
C MET A 91 -1.43 2.62 10.33
N CYS A 92 -0.85 3.82 10.30
CA CYS A 92 -0.14 4.39 11.44
C CYS A 92 -1.08 4.81 12.59
N ARG A 93 -2.28 5.29 12.29
CA ARG A 93 -3.27 5.75 13.28
C ARG A 93 -3.54 4.74 14.40
N PRO A 94 -3.93 3.48 14.13
CA PRO A 94 -4.19 2.50 15.19
C PRO A 94 -2.91 2.13 15.97
N ILE A 95 -1.76 2.04 15.32
CA ILE A 95 -0.47 1.75 16.00
C ILE A 95 -0.15 2.85 17.02
N ARG A 96 -0.27 4.11 16.60
CA ARG A 96 -0.05 5.28 17.46
C ARG A 96 -1.04 5.33 18.61
N ALA A 97 -2.32 5.09 18.34
CA ALA A 97 -3.37 5.10 19.36
C ALA A 97 -3.14 4.02 20.43
N LEU A 98 -2.93 2.76 20.03
CA LEU A 98 -2.73 1.65 20.95
C LEU A 98 -1.45 1.80 21.78
N THR A 99 -0.35 2.23 21.15
CA THR A 99 0.94 2.40 21.84
C THR A 99 0.86 3.51 22.90
N LYS A 100 0.25 4.66 22.55
CA LYS A 100 0.05 5.77 23.48
C LYS A 100 -0.93 5.44 24.60
N ALA A 101 -2.01 4.70 24.30
CA ALA A 101 -2.97 4.25 25.31
C ALA A 101 -2.31 3.38 26.39
N ARG A 102 -1.21 2.70 26.06
CA ARG A 102 -0.38 1.93 27.00
C ARG A 102 0.70 2.76 27.70
N GLY A 103 0.76 4.07 27.47
CA GLY A 103 1.72 4.98 28.11
C GLY A 103 3.09 5.05 27.42
N TYR A 104 3.23 4.50 26.21
CA TYR A 104 4.53 4.45 25.52
C TYR A 104 4.61 5.37 24.30
N ALA A 105 5.83 5.81 23.98
CA ALA A 105 6.12 6.51 22.73
C ALA A 105 6.37 5.49 21.60
N THR A 106 5.78 5.73 20.43
CA THR A 106 5.93 4.84 19.26
C THR A 106 7.39 4.68 18.83
N GLY A 107 8.17 5.77 18.83
CA GLY A 107 9.56 5.75 18.41
C GLY A 107 10.52 4.95 19.31
N GLN A 108 10.08 4.55 20.50
CA GLN A 108 10.86 3.68 21.41
C GLN A 108 10.72 2.18 21.08
N HIS A 109 10.03 1.83 19.99
CA HIS A 109 9.77 0.44 19.59
C HIS A 109 10.49 0.07 18.30
N VAL A 110 10.55 -1.23 18.04
CA VAL A 110 10.95 -1.81 16.76
C VAL A 110 9.68 -2.13 15.95
N LEU A 111 9.66 -1.75 14.67
CA LEU A 111 8.57 -2.10 13.76
C LEU A 111 8.81 -3.50 13.19
N ALA A 112 8.07 -4.50 13.66
CA ALA A 112 8.03 -5.80 13.00
C ALA A 112 7.16 -5.74 11.74
N SER A 113 7.76 -5.94 10.57
CA SER A 113 7.05 -5.94 9.28
C SER A 113 6.94 -7.35 8.71
N PHE A 114 5.71 -7.77 8.39
CA PHE A 114 5.38 -9.09 7.87
C PHE A 114 4.13 -9.05 6.96
N GLY A 115 3.83 -10.17 6.31
CA GLY A 115 2.81 -10.28 5.27
C GLY A 115 3.33 -9.91 3.87
N GLY A 116 2.59 -10.30 2.83
CA GLY A 116 3.03 -10.17 1.43
C GLY A 116 3.31 -8.74 0.96
N ALA A 117 2.67 -7.73 1.59
CA ALA A 117 2.88 -6.32 1.29
C ALA A 117 3.58 -5.54 2.42
N GLY A 118 3.96 -6.20 3.52
CA GLY A 118 4.51 -5.52 4.70
C GLY A 118 5.77 -4.70 4.38
N GLY A 119 6.66 -5.28 3.57
CA GLY A 119 7.89 -4.61 3.14
C GLY A 119 7.65 -3.37 2.27
N GLN A 120 6.52 -3.30 1.56
CA GLN A 120 6.19 -2.21 0.63
C GLN A 120 5.89 -0.89 1.35
N HIS A 121 5.45 -0.97 2.61
CA HIS A 121 5.07 0.18 3.44
C HIS A 121 6.03 0.44 4.61
N ALA A 122 6.88 -0.54 4.95
CA ALA A 122 7.62 -0.57 6.22
C ALA A 122 8.42 0.72 6.50
N CYS A 123 9.19 1.20 5.52
CA CYS A 123 10.04 2.38 5.69
C CYS A 123 9.24 3.67 5.95
N GLU A 124 8.15 3.87 5.22
CA GLU A 124 7.30 5.05 5.38
C GLU A 124 6.51 5.01 6.69
N ILE A 125 5.97 3.83 7.05
CA ILE A 125 5.30 3.64 8.35
C ILE A 125 6.28 3.89 9.50
N ALA A 126 7.50 3.34 9.44
CA ALA A 126 8.52 3.58 10.46
C ALA A 126 8.80 5.08 10.62
N LYS A 127 8.98 5.80 9.50
CA LYS A 127 9.17 7.25 9.50
C LYS A 127 8.00 8.02 10.12
N LEU A 128 6.75 7.69 9.77
CA LEU A 128 5.53 8.33 10.29
C LEU A 128 5.29 8.08 11.79
N LEU A 129 5.83 6.97 12.31
CA LEU A 129 5.75 6.61 13.72
C LEU A 129 6.98 7.04 14.53
N GLY A 130 8.02 7.59 13.89
CA GLY A 130 9.29 7.93 14.53
C GLY A 130 10.10 6.72 14.97
N ILE A 131 9.88 5.56 14.35
CA ILE A 131 10.59 4.30 14.64
C ILE A 131 11.88 4.23 13.82
N HIS A 132 12.99 3.91 14.46
CA HIS A 132 14.32 3.87 13.83
C HIS A 132 14.79 2.47 13.44
N THR A 133 14.06 1.42 13.83
CA THR A 133 14.45 0.04 13.54
C THR A 133 13.26 -0.75 13.01
N ILE A 134 13.47 -1.40 11.86
CA ILE A 134 12.51 -2.31 11.24
C ILE A 134 13.07 -3.72 11.35
N LEU A 135 12.28 -4.64 11.90
CA LEU A 135 12.60 -6.06 11.96
C LEU A 135 11.82 -6.78 10.86
N ILE A 136 12.52 -7.46 9.96
CA ILE A 136 11.94 -8.29 8.90
C ILE A 136 12.42 -9.72 9.10
N HIS A 137 11.49 -10.62 9.45
CA HIS A 137 11.80 -12.03 9.59
C HIS A 137 12.06 -12.69 8.23
N ARG A 138 12.92 -13.71 8.16
CA ARG A 138 13.19 -14.48 6.92
C ARG A 138 11.92 -15.07 6.29
N TYR A 139 10.94 -15.42 7.13
CA TYR A 139 9.63 -15.95 6.75
C TYR A 139 8.52 -14.90 6.84
N SER A 140 8.82 -13.61 6.70
CA SER A 140 7.86 -12.50 6.86
C SER A 140 6.58 -12.69 6.06
N SER A 141 6.65 -13.17 4.82
CA SER A 141 5.47 -13.41 3.97
C SER A 141 4.53 -14.50 4.48
N VAL A 142 5.02 -15.43 5.30
CA VAL A 142 4.27 -16.59 5.83
C VAL A 142 4.34 -16.66 7.36
N LEU A 143 4.62 -15.53 8.02
CA LEU A 143 4.93 -15.49 9.44
C LEU A 143 3.77 -15.97 10.31
N SER A 144 2.53 -15.76 9.89
CA SER A 144 1.33 -16.25 10.56
C SER A 144 1.28 -17.78 10.61
N THR A 145 1.50 -18.44 9.47
CA THR A 145 1.55 -19.91 9.39
C THR A 145 2.75 -20.47 10.15
N TYR A 146 3.89 -19.79 10.06
CA TYR A 146 5.08 -20.18 10.81
C TYR A 146 4.85 -20.11 12.34
N GLY A 147 4.23 -19.04 12.82
CA GLY A 147 3.88 -18.90 14.23
C GLY A 147 2.90 -19.97 14.72
N LEU A 148 1.90 -20.33 13.90
CA LEU A 148 0.96 -21.41 14.22
C LEU A 148 1.67 -22.77 14.32
N ALA A 149 2.63 -23.04 13.45
CA ALA A 149 3.39 -24.29 13.46
C ALA A 149 4.32 -24.44 14.68
N LEU A 150 4.77 -23.32 15.26
CA LEU A 150 5.66 -23.30 16.43
C LEU A 150 4.93 -23.19 17.76
N ALA A 151 3.63 -22.88 17.77
CA ALA A 151 2.88 -22.76 19.00
C ALA A 151 2.79 -24.13 19.70
N ASP A 152 3.34 -24.23 20.91
CA ASP A 152 3.09 -25.37 21.78
C ASP A 152 1.57 -25.47 22.03
N ARG A 153 1.04 -26.68 21.91
CA ARG A 153 -0.38 -26.98 22.11
C ARG A 153 -0.77 -26.93 23.58
#